data_AF-A0A916UY89-F1
#
_entry.id   AF-A0A916UY89-F1
#
_cell.length_a   1.000
_cell.length_b   1.000
_cell.length_c   1.000
_cell.angle_alpha   90.00
_cell.angle_beta   90.00
_cell.angle_gamma   90.00
#
_symmetry.space_group_name_H-M   'P 1'
#
loop_
_entity.id
_entity.type
_entity.pdbx_description
1 polymer ?
#
loop_
_entity_poly.entity_id
_entity_poly.type
_entity_poly.pdbx_seq_one_letter_code
_entity_poly.pdbx_strand_id
1 'polypeptide(L)'
;MFPVELGGNKHIAEMAHVIPHGEAGPRHEDRPEGDFDPDSVENIILLCPTCHTMIDKDPDGFPRNILLGWKQNHVSNLAAKQGIRAYDDRAEVRAAISGVMAENKAIWDKFAPEQGTDFEYDPESEAAKTWSHRMRSVILPNHYRVQAIIQANLQLATEDERRTFAEYQEHVRGLAERHVCGVAGRAIRFPEAMEGMFS
;
A
#
# COMPACT_ATOMS: atom_id res chain seq x y z
N MET A 1 20.70 9.73 17.50
CA MET A 1 21.77 8.74 17.35
C MET A 1 21.09 7.40 17.13
N PHE A 2 20.96 6.96 15.86
CA PHE A 2 20.33 5.67 15.55
C PHE A 2 21.33 4.55 15.85
N PRO A 3 20.97 3.52 16.64
CA PRO A 3 21.88 2.42 16.92
C PRO A 3 22.37 1.74 15.63
N VAL A 4 23.66 1.43 15.58
CA VAL A 4 24.38 0.76 14.47
C VAL A 4 23.73 -0.55 14.04
N GLU A 5 22.95 -1.19 14.93
CA GLU A 5 22.22 -2.42 14.67
C GLU A 5 20.98 -2.27 13.76
N LEU A 6 20.60 -1.05 13.37
CA LEU A 6 19.48 -0.80 12.45
C LEU A 6 19.85 -1.01 10.96
N GLY A 7 21.11 -1.31 10.65
CA GLY A 7 21.59 -1.51 9.28
C GLY A 7 21.39 -2.91 8.67
N GLY A 8 20.79 -3.84 9.42
CA GLY A 8 20.58 -5.22 8.97
C GLY A 8 19.10 -5.59 8.87
N ASN A 9 18.76 -6.53 7.97
CA ASN A 9 17.42 -7.11 7.89
C ASN A 9 17.10 -7.86 9.20
N LYS A 10 16.24 -7.28 10.03
CA LYS A 10 15.72 -7.95 11.24
C LYS A 10 14.38 -8.61 10.92
N HIS A 11 14.32 -9.92 11.08
CA HIS A 11 13.09 -10.69 10.92
C HIS A 11 12.22 -10.53 12.17
N ILE A 12 11.28 -9.58 12.12
CA ILE A 12 10.42 -9.22 13.26
C ILE A 12 9.03 -9.86 13.20
N ALA A 13 8.66 -10.47 12.07
CA ALA A 13 7.37 -11.08 11.84
C ALA A 13 7.45 -12.22 10.81
N GLU A 14 6.50 -13.14 10.91
CA GLU A 14 6.27 -14.30 10.05
C GLU A 14 4.91 -14.16 9.36
N MET A 15 4.83 -14.58 8.09
CA MET A 15 3.55 -14.80 7.43
C MET A 15 2.96 -16.11 7.96
N ALA A 16 1.78 -16.02 8.54
CA ALA A 16 1.01 -17.15 9.02
C ALA A 16 -0.26 -17.30 8.17
N HIS A 17 -0.53 -18.52 7.73
CA HIS A 17 -1.81 -18.88 7.14
C HIS A 17 -2.86 -18.98 8.24
N VAL A 18 -3.97 -18.25 8.11
CA VAL A 18 -5.12 -18.40 9.02
C VAL A 18 -5.74 -19.79 8.83
N ILE A 19 -5.90 -20.22 7.58
CA ILE A 19 -6.23 -21.58 7.17
C ILE A 19 -5.06 -22.19 6.41
N PRO A 20 -4.48 -23.30 6.88
CA PRO A 20 -3.26 -23.88 6.35
C PRO A 20 -3.47 -24.55 5.00
N HIS A 21 -2.36 -24.80 4.29
CA HIS A 21 -2.34 -25.62 3.08
C HIS A 21 -2.58 -27.11 3.40
N GLY A 22 -1.90 -27.63 4.43
CA GLY A 22 -1.95 -29.04 4.79
C GLY A 22 -3.20 -29.43 5.60
N GLU A 23 -3.68 -30.64 5.36
CA GLU A 23 -4.87 -31.22 6.01
C GLU A 23 -4.68 -31.44 7.53
N ALA A 24 -3.42 -31.55 7.98
CA ALA A 24 -3.08 -31.72 9.40
C ALA A 24 -2.76 -30.39 10.11
N GLY A 25 -2.93 -29.26 9.44
CA GLY A 25 -2.64 -27.95 10.02
C GLY A 25 -3.76 -27.45 10.94
N PRO A 26 -3.48 -26.46 11.80
CA PRO A 26 -4.47 -25.90 12.71
C PRO A 26 -5.63 -25.24 11.96
N ARG A 27 -6.87 -25.43 12.40
CA ARG A 27 -8.10 -24.88 11.79
C ARG A 27 -8.34 -25.34 10.35
N HIS A 28 -7.74 -26.44 9.91
CA HIS A 28 -7.95 -26.95 8.56
C HIS A 28 -9.44 -27.21 8.27
N GLU A 29 -10.18 -27.71 9.27
CA GLU A 29 -11.62 -27.95 9.21
C GLU A 29 -12.47 -26.69 8.95
N ASP A 30 -11.95 -25.49 9.22
CA ASP A 30 -12.64 -24.22 8.95
C ASP A 30 -12.46 -23.72 7.49
N ARG A 31 -11.81 -24.52 6.64
CA ARG A 31 -11.58 -24.19 5.21
C ARG A 31 -12.93 -24.00 4.50
N PRO A 32 -13.16 -22.85 3.83
CA PRO A 32 -14.35 -22.66 3.00
C PRO A 32 -14.49 -23.73 1.93
N GLU A 33 -15.72 -24.14 1.64
CA GLU A 33 -16.01 -24.96 0.46
C GLU A 33 -15.75 -24.16 -0.83
N GLY A 34 -15.36 -24.86 -1.89
CA GLY A 34 -15.13 -24.28 -3.22
C GLY A 34 -13.67 -23.89 -3.48
N ASP A 35 -13.49 -22.89 -4.34
CA ASP A 35 -12.17 -22.40 -4.75
C ASP A 35 -11.59 -21.48 -3.67
N PHE A 36 -10.94 -22.09 -2.69
CA PHE A 36 -10.21 -21.39 -1.64
C PHE A 36 -8.71 -21.41 -1.95
N ASP A 37 -8.13 -20.22 -2.14
CA ASP A 37 -6.69 -20.04 -2.28
C ASP A 37 -6.05 -19.80 -0.88
N PRO A 38 -5.27 -20.76 -0.35
CA PRO A 38 -4.56 -20.58 0.91
C PRO A 38 -3.57 -19.43 0.87
N ASP A 39 -3.00 -19.10 -0.28
CA ASP A 39 -1.98 -18.07 -0.42
C ASP A 39 -2.58 -16.68 -0.68
N SER A 40 -3.91 -16.58 -0.70
CA SER A 40 -4.63 -15.31 -0.80
C SER A 40 -4.22 -14.35 0.31
N VAL A 41 -4.10 -13.07 -0.04
CA VAL A 41 -3.75 -12.01 0.92
C VAL A 41 -4.72 -12.03 2.09
N GLU A 42 -6.00 -12.29 1.84
CA GLU A 42 -7.10 -12.39 2.81
C GLU A 42 -6.85 -13.46 3.86
N ASN A 43 -6.21 -14.59 3.51
CA ASN A 43 -5.90 -15.69 4.41
C ASN A 43 -4.57 -15.54 5.16
N ILE A 44 -3.71 -14.59 4.79
CA ILE A 44 -2.42 -14.37 5.48
C ILE A 44 -2.55 -13.34 6.61
N ILE A 45 -1.93 -13.61 7.76
CA ILE A 45 -1.72 -12.65 8.85
C ILE A 45 -0.23 -12.57 9.21
N LEU A 46 0.26 -11.38 9.57
CA LEU A 46 1.64 -11.18 10.02
C LEU A 46 1.70 -11.20 11.54
N LEU A 47 2.54 -12.07 12.11
CA LEU A 47 2.69 -12.26 13.55
C LEU A 47 4.17 -12.33 13.94
N CYS A 48 4.54 -11.94 15.16
CA CYS A 48 5.87 -12.28 15.64
C CYS A 48 5.99 -13.81 15.84
N PRO A 49 7.20 -14.39 15.84
CA PRO A 49 7.38 -15.85 15.93
C PRO A 49 6.70 -16.48 17.17
N THR A 50 6.68 -15.74 18.28
CA THR A 50 6.00 -16.16 19.52
C THR A 50 4.48 -16.22 19.36
N CYS A 51 3.88 -15.19 18.77
CA CYS A 51 2.44 -15.15 18.55
C CYS A 51 2.00 -16.18 17.51
N HIS A 52 2.78 -16.38 16.45
CA HIS A 52 2.52 -17.42 15.45
C HIS A 52 2.49 -18.81 16.09
N THR A 53 3.54 -19.16 16.84
CA THR A 53 3.63 -20.44 17.57
C THR A 53 2.46 -20.63 18.56
N MET A 54 2.02 -19.55 19.20
CA MET A 54 0.91 -19.59 20.17
C MET A 54 -0.41 -19.96 19.50
N ILE A 55 -0.76 -19.29 18.40
CA ILE A 55 -2.05 -19.51 17.73
C ILE A 55 -2.13 -20.89 17.06
N ASP A 56 -1.00 -21.43 16.61
CA ASP A 56 -0.96 -22.73 15.95
C ASP A 56 -1.08 -23.89 16.95
N LYS A 57 -0.64 -23.68 18.19
CA LYS A 57 -0.75 -24.68 19.26
C LYS A 57 -2.12 -24.71 19.94
N ASP A 58 -2.95 -23.68 19.74
CA ASP A 58 -4.26 -23.53 20.37
C ASP A 58 -5.32 -23.05 19.37
N PRO A 59 -5.71 -23.89 18.39
CA PRO A 59 -6.69 -23.51 17.37
C PRO A 59 -8.07 -23.21 17.94
N ASP A 60 -8.46 -23.84 19.05
CA ASP A 60 -9.74 -23.61 19.73
C ASP A 60 -9.78 -22.24 20.45
N GLY A 61 -8.66 -21.82 21.05
CA GLY A 61 -8.53 -20.49 21.66
C GLY A 61 -8.34 -19.36 20.65
N PHE A 62 -7.84 -19.68 19.45
CA PHE A 62 -7.62 -18.73 18.35
C PHE A 62 -8.31 -19.20 17.05
N PRO A 63 -9.65 -19.25 17.03
CA PRO A 63 -10.41 -19.71 15.86
C PRO A 63 -10.29 -18.73 14.69
N ARG A 64 -10.58 -19.22 13.48
CA ARG A 64 -10.46 -18.47 12.22
C ARG A 64 -11.06 -17.06 12.28
N ASN A 65 -12.27 -16.93 12.83
CA ASN A 65 -12.98 -15.65 12.92
C ASN A 65 -12.26 -14.61 13.79
N ILE A 66 -11.59 -15.04 14.87
CA ILE A 66 -10.80 -14.16 15.73
C ILE A 66 -9.58 -13.62 14.99
N LEU A 67 -8.85 -14.49 14.29
CA LEU A 67 -7.65 -14.09 13.52
C LEU A 67 -8.02 -13.13 12.38
N LEU A 68 -9.08 -13.43 11.63
CA LEU A 68 -9.60 -12.52 10.60
C LEU A 68 -10.10 -11.20 11.20
N GLY A 69 -10.73 -11.25 12.38
CA GLY A 69 -11.16 -10.07 13.13
C GLY A 69 -9.99 -9.18 13.55
N TRP A 70 -8.90 -9.76 14.07
CA TRP A 70 -7.68 -9.00 14.41
C TRP A 70 -7.07 -8.30 13.20
N LYS A 71 -6.97 -9.02 12.09
CA LYS A 71 -6.47 -8.47 10.84
C LYS A 71 -7.36 -7.31 10.34
N GLN A 72 -8.67 -7.51 10.31
CA GLN A 72 -9.61 -6.49 9.87
C GLN A 72 -9.52 -5.25 10.76
N ASN A 73 -9.51 -5.42 12.08
CA ASN A 73 -9.36 -4.31 13.04
C ASN A 73 -8.04 -3.58 12.87
N HIS A 74 -6.95 -4.30 12.63
CA HIS A 74 -5.64 -3.70 12.37
C HIS A 74 -5.67 -2.83 11.11
N VAL A 75 -6.17 -3.36 9.99
CA VAL A 75 -6.27 -2.63 8.72
C VAL A 75 -7.19 -1.41 8.86
N SER A 76 -8.34 -1.54 9.51
CA SER A 76 -9.25 -0.42 9.77
C SER A 76 -8.61 0.67 10.63
N ASN A 77 -7.85 0.30 11.67
CA ASN A 77 -7.12 1.25 12.51
C ASN A 77 -6.00 1.97 11.73
N LEU A 78 -5.30 1.28 10.84
CA LEU A 78 -4.30 1.88 9.97
C LEU A 78 -4.95 2.87 8.99
N ALA A 79 -6.06 2.49 8.37
CA ALA A 79 -6.80 3.35 7.46
C ALA A 79 -7.25 4.65 8.16
N ALA A 80 -7.82 4.54 9.36
CA ALA A 80 -8.22 5.70 10.16
C ALA A 80 -7.04 6.62 10.50
N LYS A 81 -5.90 6.06 10.93
CA LYS A 81 -4.67 6.84 11.21
C LYS A 81 -4.09 7.51 9.97
N GLN A 82 -4.32 6.93 8.80
CA GLN A 82 -3.95 7.51 7.51
C GLN A 82 -5.01 8.49 6.98
N GLY A 83 -6.07 8.79 7.74
CA GLY A 83 -7.12 9.71 7.28
C GLY A 83 -7.96 9.17 6.12
N ILE A 84 -7.95 7.86 5.90
CA ILE A 84 -8.84 7.20 4.93
C ILE A 84 -10.20 7.05 5.59
N ARG A 85 -11.08 8.01 5.32
CA ARG A 85 -12.45 8.10 5.85
C ARG A 85 -13.33 8.89 4.90
N ALA A 86 -14.64 8.79 5.08
CA ALA A 86 -15.56 9.77 4.51
C ALA A 86 -15.41 11.10 5.26
N TYR A 87 -15.36 12.20 4.52
CA TYR A 87 -15.34 13.57 5.01
C TYR A 87 -16.68 14.23 4.77
N ASP A 88 -16.93 15.34 5.46
CA ASP A 88 -18.23 16.03 5.40
C ASP A 88 -18.32 16.96 4.19
N ASP A 89 -17.19 17.52 3.74
CA ASP A 89 -17.15 18.44 2.61
C ASP A 89 -15.91 18.26 1.71
N ARG A 90 -15.99 18.87 0.52
CA ARG A 90 -14.96 18.80 -0.53
C ARG A 90 -13.63 19.43 -0.09
N ALA A 91 -13.67 20.49 0.71
CA ALA A 91 -12.48 21.20 1.14
C ALA A 91 -11.64 20.35 2.10
N GLU A 92 -12.28 19.58 2.99
CA GLU A 92 -11.59 18.62 3.85
C GLU A 92 -10.91 17.50 3.03
N VAL A 93 -11.60 16.95 2.02
CA VAL A 93 -11.03 15.92 1.14
C VAL A 93 -9.81 16.49 0.40
N ARG A 94 -9.94 17.70 -0.17
CA ARG A 94 -8.86 18.40 -0.86
C ARG A 94 -7.65 18.59 0.05
N ALA A 95 -7.86 19.10 1.26
CA ALA A 95 -6.79 19.29 2.23
C ALA A 95 -6.07 17.97 2.57
N ALA A 96 -6.83 16.88 2.75
CA ALA A 96 -6.28 15.57 3.04
C ALA A 96 -5.41 15.00 1.91
N ILE A 97 -5.82 15.15 0.64
CA ILE A 97 -5.04 14.68 -0.51
C ILE A 97 -3.86 15.60 -0.84
N SER A 98 -4.04 16.93 -0.77
CA SER A 98 -2.99 17.89 -1.14
C SER A 98 -1.76 17.78 -0.25
N GLY A 99 -1.92 17.53 1.05
CA GLY A 99 -0.79 17.33 1.96
C GLY A 99 0.05 16.10 1.59
N VAL A 100 -0.60 14.99 1.23
CA VAL A 100 0.07 13.75 0.81
C VAL A 100 0.74 13.92 -0.56
N MET A 101 0.08 14.61 -1.49
CA MET A 101 0.61 14.86 -2.83
C MET A 101 1.80 15.84 -2.82
N ALA A 102 1.80 16.82 -1.91
CA ALA A 102 2.92 17.74 -1.74
C ALA A 102 4.23 17.02 -1.34
N GLU A 103 4.14 15.98 -0.49
CA GLU A 103 5.31 15.15 -0.15
C GLU A 103 5.83 14.40 -1.39
N ASN A 104 4.94 13.78 -2.16
CA ASN A 104 5.32 13.11 -3.41
C ASN A 104 5.98 14.08 -4.38
N LYS A 105 5.41 15.28 -4.54
CA LYS A 105 5.94 16.32 -5.42
C LYS A 105 7.33 16.78 -4.97
N ALA A 106 7.54 17.01 -3.67
CA ALA A 106 8.84 17.42 -3.14
C ALA A 106 9.93 16.34 -3.36
N ILE A 107 9.59 15.05 -3.22
CA ILE A 107 10.50 13.95 -3.52
C ILE A 107 10.77 13.86 -5.02
N TRP A 108 9.73 13.97 -5.85
CA TRP A 108 9.85 13.96 -7.31
C TRP A 108 10.79 15.07 -7.78
N ASP A 109 10.54 16.32 -7.37
CA ASP A 109 11.33 17.48 -7.80
C ASP A 109 12.80 17.39 -7.36
N LYS A 110 13.09 16.69 -6.27
CA LYS A 110 14.45 16.54 -5.72
C LYS A 110 15.21 15.34 -6.26
N PHE A 111 14.53 14.22 -6.53
CA PHE A 111 15.18 12.92 -6.76
C PHE A 111 14.74 12.20 -8.02
N ALA A 112 13.70 12.66 -8.73
CA ALA A 112 13.30 12.01 -9.96
C ALA A 112 14.45 12.10 -10.98
N PRO A 113 14.72 11.01 -11.73
CA PRO A 113 15.63 11.02 -12.87
C PRO A 113 15.00 11.86 -13.99
N GLU A 114 15.15 13.16 -13.82
CA GLU A 114 15.16 14.28 -14.76
C GLU A 114 13.97 14.50 -15.70
N GLN A 115 13.29 15.62 -15.45
CA GLN A 115 12.98 16.62 -16.48
C GLN A 115 14.27 17.35 -16.95
N GLY A 116 15.29 16.63 -17.39
CA GLY A 116 16.61 17.18 -17.72
C GLY A 116 17.23 16.43 -18.88
N THR A 117 17.81 17.19 -19.80
CA THR A 117 18.18 16.77 -21.15
C THR A 117 19.49 16.00 -21.22
N ASP A 118 20.11 15.61 -20.11
CA ASP A 118 21.37 14.85 -20.13
C ASP A 118 21.36 13.79 -19.02
N PHE A 119 20.67 12.68 -19.27
CA PHE A 119 20.89 11.45 -18.50
C PHE A 119 22.29 10.93 -18.80
N GLU A 120 23.29 11.36 -18.03
CA GLU A 120 24.53 10.63 -17.91
C GLU A 120 24.28 9.41 -17.01
N TYR A 121 24.34 8.23 -17.60
CA TYR A 121 24.37 6.97 -16.88
C TYR A 121 25.63 6.95 -16.00
N ASP A 122 25.47 7.30 -14.73
CA ASP A 122 26.47 7.08 -13.69
C ASP A 122 26.13 5.78 -12.94
N PRO A 123 26.83 4.66 -13.23
CA PRO A 123 26.61 3.38 -12.58
C PRO A 123 26.94 3.40 -11.07
N GLU A 124 27.62 4.44 -10.56
CA GLU A 124 27.93 4.63 -9.15
C GLU A 124 26.96 5.59 -8.44
N SER A 125 26.00 6.19 -9.15
CA SER A 125 25.11 7.20 -8.57
C SER A 125 24.13 6.61 -7.54
N GLU A 126 24.34 6.98 -6.28
CA GLU A 126 23.41 6.72 -5.18
C GLU A 126 22.03 7.38 -5.40
N ALA A 127 21.90 8.31 -6.36
CA ALA A 127 20.64 8.96 -6.69
C ALA A 127 19.62 7.99 -7.29
N ALA A 128 20.04 7.07 -8.18
CA ALA A 128 19.14 6.08 -8.78
C ALA A 128 18.62 5.07 -7.73
N LYS A 129 19.48 4.67 -6.79
CA LYS A 129 19.11 3.82 -5.65
C LYS A 129 18.17 4.56 -4.71
N THR A 130 18.48 5.81 -4.38
CA THR A 130 17.65 6.67 -3.53
C THR A 130 16.27 6.88 -4.16
N TRP A 131 16.21 7.19 -5.46
CA TRP A 131 14.98 7.31 -6.23
C TRP A 131 14.14 6.02 -6.15
N SER A 132 14.75 4.88 -6.47
CA SER A 132 14.08 3.59 -6.45
C SER A 132 13.54 3.25 -5.06
N HIS A 133 14.31 3.56 -4.02
CA HIS A 133 13.90 3.38 -2.64
C HIS A 133 12.74 4.31 -2.26
N ARG A 134 12.82 5.62 -2.56
CA ARG A 134 11.75 6.60 -2.26
C ARG A 134 10.47 6.33 -3.03
N MET A 135 10.58 5.86 -4.27
CA MET A 135 9.45 5.44 -5.08
C MET A 135 8.64 4.34 -4.39
N ARG A 136 9.32 3.30 -3.90
CA ARG A 136 8.68 2.15 -3.24
C ARG A 136 8.23 2.43 -1.81
N SER A 137 9.00 3.23 -1.06
CA SER A 137 8.76 3.46 0.38
C SER A 137 7.89 4.67 0.70
N VAL A 138 7.74 5.63 -0.23
CA VAL A 138 6.96 6.86 0.01
C VAL A 138 5.99 7.16 -1.12
N ILE A 139 6.47 7.34 -2.36
CA ILE A 139 5.62 7.83 -3.46
C ILE A 139 4.45 6.90 -3.76
N LEU A 140 4.71 5.60 -3.97
CA LEU A 140 3.66 4.62 -4.24
C LEU A 140 2.69 4.45 -3.04
N PRO A 141 3.16 4.25 -1.79
CA PRO A 141 2.28 4.24 -0.62
C PRO A 141 1.39 5.47 -0.51
N ASN A 142 1.92 6.66 -0.76
CA ASN A 142 1.17 7.91 -0.76
C ASN A 142 0.14 7.96 -1.90
N HIS A 143 0.46 7.47 -3.09
CA HIS A 143 -0.51 7.37 -4.18
C HIS A 143 -1.68 6.44 -3.82
N TYR A 144 -1.40 5.26 -3.25
CA TYR A 144 -2.45 4.35 -2.77
C TYR A 144 -3.30 4.99 -1.67
N ARG A 145 -2.68 5.73 -0.74
CA ARG A 145 -3.41 6.49 0.28
C ARG A 145 -4.34 7.53 -0.33
N VAL A 146 -3.85 8.33 -1.29
CA VAL A 146 -4.68 9.31 -2.02
C VAL A 146 -5.83 8.62 -2.74
N GLN A 147 -5.59 7.49 -3.42
CA GLN A 147 -6.66 6.72 -4.06
C GLN A 147 -7.71 6.26 -3.06
N ALA A 148 -7.30 5.73 -1.92
CA ALA A 148 -8.22 5.27 -0.88
C ALA A 148 -9.04 6.42 -0.28
N ILE A 149 -8.44 7.58 -0.07
CA ILE A 149 -9.15 8.79 0.35
C ILE A 149 -10.18 9.21 -0.70
N ILE A 150 -9.80 9.30 -1.98
CA ILE A 150 -10.72 9.69 -3.05
C ILE A 150 -11.87 8.67 -3.18
N GLN A 151 -11.56 7.37 -3.17
CA GLN A 151 -12.53 6.28 -3.24
C GLN A 151 -13.60 6.39 -2.15
N ALA A 152 -13.18 6.68 -0.91
CA ALA A 152 -14.07 6.87 0.25
C ALA A 152 -14.91 8.16 0.17
N ASN A 153 -14.61 9.05 -0.77
CA ASN A 153 -15.24 10.37 -0.92
C ASN A 153 -15.83 10.63 -2.29
N LEU A 154 -16.00 9.58 -3.10
CA LEU A 154 -16.57 9.71 -4.44
C LEU A 154 -17.98 10.30 -4.41
N GLN A 155 -18.75 10.19 -3.34
CA GLN A 155 -20.06 10.84 -3.19
C GLN A 155 -20.00 12.37 -3.32
N LEU A 156 -18.85 12.98 -3.00
CA LEU A 156 -18.62 14.43 -3.12
C LEU A 156 -18.04 14.85 -4.47
N ALA A 157 -17.68 13.90 -5.33
CA ALA A 157 -16.99 14.15 -6.60
C ALA A 157 -17.97 14.43 -7.76
N THR A 158 -17.60 15.38 -8.61
CA THR A 158 -18.28 15.64 -9.89
C THR A 158 -18.00 14.51 -10.90
N GLU A 159 -18.73 14.49 -12.01
CA GLU A 159 -18.50 13.51 -13.08
C GLU A 159 -17.10 13.66 -13.70
N ASP A 160 -16.65 14.90 -13.91
CA ASP A 160 -15.31 15.19 -14.41
C ASP A 160 -14.22 14.70 -13.45
N GLU A 161 -14.41 14.88 -12.14
CA GLU A 161 -13.48 14.39 -11.12
C GLU A 161 -13.44 12.87 -11.05
N ARG A 162 -14.56 12.17 -11.26
CA ARG A 162 -14.57 10.70 -11.36
C ARG A 162 -13.76 10.21 -12.56
N ARG A 163 -13.84 10.92 -13.69
CA ARG A 163 -13.02 10.62 -14.87
C ARG A 163 -11.54 10.88 -14.60
N THR A 164 -11.19 12.02 -14.04
CA THR A 164 -9.83 12.33 -13.60
C THR A 164 -9.29 11.28 -12.63
N PHE A 165 -10.13 10.80 -11.71
CA PHE A 165 -9.75 9.74 -10.79
C PHE A 165 -9.48 8.40 -11.50
N ALA A 166 -10.27 8.03 -12.51
CA ALA A 166 -10.03 6.82 -13.29
C ALA A 166 -8.69 6.87 -14.06
N GLU A 167 -8.36 8.02 -14.66
CA GLU A 167 -7.05 8.25 -15.29
C GLU A 167 -5.92 8.17 -14.26
N TYR A 168 -6.12 8.78 -13.09
CA TYR A 168 -5.16 8.69 -12.00
C TYR A 168 -4.97 7.24 -11.50
N GLN A 169 -6.01 6.41 -11.51
CA GLN A 169 -5.89 4.98 -11.20
C GLN A 169 -5.00 4.24 -12.19
N GLU A 170 -5.14 4.52 -13.49
CA GLU A 170 -4.27 3.94 -14.51
C GLU A 170 -2.82 4.43 -14.40
N HIS A 171 -2.62 5.71 -14.10
CA HIS A 171 -1.29 6.26 -13.82
C HIS A 171 -0.57 5.50 -12.70
N VAL A 172 -1.24 5.32 -11.55
CA VAL A 172 -0.64 4.64 -10.39
C VAL A 172 -0.41 3.16 -10.68
N ARG A 173 -1.31 2.49 -11.41
CA ARG A 173 -1.13 1.09 -11.85
C ARG A 173 0.14 0.94 -12.68
N GLY A 174 0.32 1.77 -13.71
CA GLY A 174 1.52 1.73 -14.54
C GLY A 174 2.80 2.09 -13.75
N LEU A 175 2.71 3.02 -12.80
CA LEU A 175 3.83 3.37 -11.92
C LEU A 175 4.24 2.19 -11.03
N ALA A 176 3.26 1.47 -10.46
CA ALA A 176 3.49 0.27 -9.66
C ALA A 176 4.08 -0.87 -10.51
N GLU A 177 3.53 -1.13 -11.70
CA GLU A 177 4.07 -2.14 -12.62
C GLU A 177 5.54 -1.88 -12.96
N ARG A 178 5.91 -0.63 -13.23
CA ARG A 178 7.29 -0.24 -13.53
C ARG A 178 8.21 -0.45 -12.33
N HIS A 179 7.82 0.05 -11.16
CA HIS A 179 8.75 0.18 -10.03
C HIS A 179 8.71 -1.01 -9.06
N VAL A 180 7.63 -1.79 -9.05
CA VAL A 180 7.47 -2.99 -8.23
C VAL A 180 7.68 -4.25 -9.06
N CYS A 181 7.02 -4.36 -10.22
CA CYS A 181 7.05 -5.57 -11.05
C CYS A 181 8.16 -5.57 -12.13
N GLY A 182 8.84 -4.43 -12.35
CA GLY A 182 9.87 -4.30 -13.37
C GLY A 182 9.36 -4.31 -14.82
N VAL A 183 8.05 -4.09 -15.02
CA VAL A 183 7.43 -4.09 -16.37
C VAL A 183 7.57 -2.71 -17.01
N ALA A 184 8.25 -2.64 -18.15
CA ALA A 184 8.41 -1.39 -18.91
C ALA A 184 7.22 -1.12 -19.85
N GLY A 185 6.90 0.16 -20.08
CA GLY A 185 6.16 0.61 -21.27
C GLY A 185 4.64 0.80 -21.15
N ARG A 186 4.06 0.85 -19.95
CA ARG A 186 2.59 0.96 -19.78
C ARG A 186 2.10 2.16 -18.96
N ALA A 187 2.98 2.92 -18.34
CA ALA A 187 2.57 4.02 -17.47
C ALA A 187 2.20 5.28 -18.25
N ILE A 188 0.96 5.75 -18.06
CA ILE A 188 0.57 7.10 -18.46
C ILE A 188 1.14 8.15 -17.50
N ARG A 189 1.22 9.40 -17.95
CA ARG A 189 1.68 10.52 -17.11
C ARG A 189 0.64 10.84 -16.04
N PHE A 190 1.10 11.48 -14.98
CA PHE A 190 0.22 11.99 -13.93
C PHE A 190 -0.80 12.97 -14.54
N PRO A 191 -2.12 12.80 -14.32
CA PRO A 191 -3.12 13.70 -14.91
C PRO A 191 -3.07 15.09 -14.28
N GLU A 192 -2.85 16.14 -15.08
CA GLU A 192 -2.77 17.53 -14.57
C GLU A 192 -4.05 17.96 -13.84
N ALA A 193 -5.22 17.44 -14.27
CA ALA A 193 -6.50 17.72 -13.62
C ALA A 193 -6.56 17.28 -12.15
N MET A 194 -5.68 16.38 -11.69
CA MET A 194 -5.58 16.01 -10.27
C MET A 194 -5.18 17.18 -9.36
N GLU A 195 -4.49 18.19 -9.87
CA GLU A 195 -4.19 19.43 -9.13
C GLU A 195 -5.48 20.17 -8.72
N GLY A 196 -6.53 20.03 -9.53
CA GLY A 196 -7.87 20.58 -9.31
C GLY A 196 -8.83 19.67 -8.54
N MET A 197 -8.42 18.47 -8.13
CA MET A 197 -9.31 17.49 -7.50
C MET A 197 -9.95 18.06 -6.21
N PHE A 198 -11.28 18.00 -6.11
CA PHE A 198 -12.09 18.54 -5.01
C PHE A 198 -11.94 20.05 -4.77
N SER A 199 -11.57 20.83 -5.79
CA SER A 199 -11.52 22.31 -5.69
C SER A 199 -12.92 22.93 -5.69
#